data_AF-A0A848Y4T4-F1
#
_entry.id   AF-A0A848Y4T4-F1
#
_cell.length_a   1.000
_cell.length_b   1.000
_cell.length_c   1.000
_cell.angle_alpha   90.00
_cell.angle_beta   90.00
_cell.angle_gamma   90.00
#
_symmetry.space_group_name_H-M   'P 1'
#
loop_
_entity.id
_entity.type
_entity.pdbx_description
1 polymer ?
#
loop_
_entity_poly.entity_id
_entity_poly.type
_entity_poly.pdbx_seq_one_letter_code
_entity_poly.pdbx_strand_id
1 'polypeptide(L)'
;MPICWILSFALGGLFGSGAAAQTPDPMATPRERMDTHVQTCIHLPEPADTVASAPTLRRELLAMAEADQADRAFTEALGAGPPLDSLTQQMAYRDSLRTDRLREVVTEHGWPTAALVGRDGANAAFLLLQHAPDGVLQALLLPDLIAAYERG
;
A
#
# COMPACT_ATOMS: atom_id res chain seq x y z
N MET A 1 30.45 10.79 15.05
CA MET A 1 30.29 12.12 15.68
C MET A 1 31.47 12.98 15.25
N PRO A 2 31.35 14.24 14.74
CA PRO A 2 30.17 15.08 14.56
C PRO A 2 29.98 15.65 13.13
N ILE A 3 28.91 16.44 13.00
CA ILE A 3 28.27 17.13 11.88
C ILE A 3 29.08 18.35 11.38
N CYS A 4 28.99 18.70 10.09
CA CYS A 4 29.24 20.09 9.62
C CYS A 4 28.37 20.44 8.38
N TRP A 5 27.52 21.45 8.54
CA TRP A 5 26.73 22.11 7.49
C TRP A 5 27.51 23.31 6.95
N ILE A 6 27.64 23.48 5.63
CA ILE A 6 27.79 24.81 5.01
C ILE A 6 27.01 24.87 3.69
N LEU A 7 26.17 25.90 3.61
CA LEU A 7 25.41 26.36 2.46
C LEU A 7 26.32 26.76 1.28
N SER A 8 25.83 26.54 0.06
CA SER A 8 26.12 27.43 -1.06
C SER A 8 24.86 27.63 -1.89
N PHE A 9 24.25 28.80 -1.67
CA PHE A 9 23.32 29.41 -2.61
C PHE A 9 24.13 29.89 -3.81
N ALA A 10 23.78 29.42 -5.01
CA ALA A 10 24.11 30.10 -6.25
C ALA A 10 22.81 30.27 -7.04
N LEU A 11 22.48 31.53 -7.32
CA LEU A 11 21.43 31.95 -8.23
C LEU A 11 21.64 31.35 -9.63
N GLY A 12 20.55 30.97 -10.29
CA GLY A 12 20.50 30.94 -11.74
C GLY A 12 19.55 29.88 -12.30
N GLY A 13 18.43 30.32 -12.87
CA GLY A 13 17.65 29.48 -13.79
C GLY A 13 16.14 29.58 -13.61
N LEU A 14 15.55 30.66 -14.11
CA LEU A 14 14.16 30.65 -14.56
C LEU A 14 14.04 29.63 -15.70
N PHE A 15 13.50 28.46 -15.42
CA PHE A 15 12.84 27.63 -16.43
C PHE A 15 11.50 27.19 -15.89
N GLY A 16 10.47 27.96 -16.24
CA GLY A 16 9.11 27.42 -16.27
C GLY A 16 9.06 26.38 -17.37
N SER A 17 9.09 25.09 -17.01
CA SER A 17 8.58 24.04 -17.87
C SER A 17 7.12 23.84 -17.54
N GLY A 18 6.24 24.43 -18.34
CA GLY A 18 4.90 23.86 -18.49
C GLY A 18 5.08 22.44 -18.99
N ALA A 19 4.59 21.45 -18.24
CA ALA A 19 4.55 20.07 -18.67
C ALA A 19 3.57 19.97 -19.85
N ALA A 20 4.10 20.16 -21.07
CA ALA A 20 3.40 19.71 -22.27
C ALA A 20 3.31 18.19 -22.18
N ALA A 21 2.09 17.65 -22.20
CA ALA A 21 1.86 16.22 -22.29
C ALA A 21 2.56 15.69 -23.54
N GLN A 22 3.67 14.97 -23.33
CA GLN A 22 4.46 14.39 -24.40
C GLN A 22 3.62 13.27 -25.03
N THR A 23 3.34 13.36 -26.33
CA THR A 23 2.63 12.28 -27.03
C THR A 23 3.48 11.01 -27.01
N PRO A 24 2.91 9.86 -26.61
CA PRO A 24 3.66 8.61 -26.51
C PRO A 24 4.24 8.22 -27.88
N ASP A 25 5.47 7.72 -27.89
CA ASP A 25 6.14 7.25 -29.11
C ASP A 25 5.31 6.11 -29.74
N PRO A 26 4.83 6.27 -31.00
CA PRO A 26 4.01 5.27 -31.66
C PRO A 26 4.75 3.93 -31.87
N MET A 27 6.08 3.90 -31.79
CA MET A 27 6.91 2.71 -31.98
C MET A 27 7.37 2.06 -30.67
N ALA A 28 7.00 2.60 -29.51
CA ALA A 28 7.37 2.02 -28.21
C ALA A 28 6.82 0.59 -28.05
N THR A 29 7.68 -0.32 -27.61
CA THR A 29 7.29 -1.70 -27.30
C THR A 29 6.28 -1.73 -26.15
N PRO A 30 5.49 -2.81 -26.00
CA PRO A 30 4.56 -2.95 -24.87
C PRO A 30 5.23 -2.77 -23.50
N ARG A 31 6.48 -3.20 -23.36
CA ARG A 31 7.26 -3.06 -22.12
C ARG A 31 7.62 -1.60 -21.84
N GLU A 32 8.15 -0.89 -22.83
CA GLU A 32 8.53 0.53 -22.67
C GLU A 32 7.32 1.42 -22.37
N ARG A 33 6.16 1.09 -22.97
CA ARG A 33 4.89 1.76 -22.68
C ARG A 33 4.45 1.53 -21.23
N MET A 34 4.56 0.29 -20.74
CA MET A 34 4.30 -0.04 -19.34
C MET A 34 5.25 0.70 -18.40
N ASP A 35 6.55 0.66 -18.66
CA ASP A 35 7.57 1.33 -17.84
C ASP A 35 7.31 2.84 -17.78
N THR A 36 6.89 3.46 -18.89
CA THR A 36 6.50 4.89 -18.95
C THR A 36 5.25 5.17 -18.13
N HIS A 37 4.22 4.32 -18.20
CA HIS A 37 3.02 4.45 -17.37
C HIS A 37 3.36 4.32 -15.89
N VAL A 38 4.16 3.33 -15.51
CA VAL A 38 4.64 3.14 -14.14
C VAL A 38 5.42 4.37 -13.69
N GLN A 39 6.34 4.87 -14.52
CA GLN A 39 7.12 6.08 -14.23
C GLN A 39 6.24 7.31 -14.03
N THR A 40 5.16 7.43 -14.80
CA THR A 40 4.19 8.51 -14.66
C THR A 40 3.40 8.37 -13.36
N CYS A 41 2.97 7.15 -13.02
CA CYS A 41 2.26 6.85 -11.77
C CYS A 41 3.07 7.14 -10.52
N ILE A 42 4.38 6.87 -10.52
CA ILE A 42 5.26 7.16 -9.37
C ILE A 42 5.60 8.66 -9.23
N HIS A 43 5.42 9.47 -10.28
CA HIS A 43 5.67 10.92 -10.26
C HIS A 43 4.40 11.76 -10.13
N LEU A 44 3.21 11.15 -10.21
CA LEU A 44 1.96 11.83 -9.94
C LEU A 44 2.01 12.31 -8.47
N PRO A 45 1.78 13.60 -8.20
CA PRO A 45 1.64 14.05 -6.81
C PRO A 45 0.54 13.22 -6.18
N GLU A 46 0.82 12.63 -5.02
CA GLU A 46 -0.20 11.92 -4.25
C GLU A 46 -1.41 12.86 -4.13
N PRO A 47 -2.59 12.49 -4.67
CA PRO A 47 -3.76 13.34 -4.61
C PRO A 47 -4.00 13.63 -3.13
N ALA A 48 -3.88 14.92 -2.78
CA ALA A 48 -3.75 15.40 -1.41
C ALA A 48 -4.58 14.57 -0.44
N ASP A 49 -3.91 14.04 0.59
CA ASP A 49 -4.47 13.32 1.74
C ASP A 49 -5.92 13.71 1.96
N THR A 50 -6.84 12.91 1.43
CA THR A 50 -8.25 13.10 1.73
C THR A 50 -8.36 12.85 3.22
N VAL A 51 -8.75 13.88 3.99
CA VAL A 51 -8.86 13.76 5.44
C VAL A 51 -9.81 12.60 5.72
N ALA A 52 -9.24 11.50 6.20
CA ALA A 52 -9.98 10.27 6.47
C ALA A 52 -11.12 10.59 7.45
N SER A 53 -12.34 10.21 7.09
CA SER A 53 -13.50 10.40 7.98
C SER A 53 -13.43 9.54 9.26
N ALA A 54 -12.62 8.46 9.24
CA ALA A 54 -12.37 7.58 10.39
C ALA A 54 -10.86 7.45 10.70
N PRO A 55 -10.22 8.48 11.30
CA PRO A 55 -8.76 8.48 11.54
C PRO A 55 -8.32 7.45 12.59
N THR A 56 -9.22 7.01 13.48
CA THR A 56 -8.92 5.93 14.43
C THR A 56 -8.88 4.57 13.73
N LEU A 57 -9.84 4.29 12.84
CA LEU A 57 -9.85 3.07 12.04
C LEU A 57 -8.63 3.01 11.09
N ARG A 58 -8.25 4.15 10.49
CA ARG A 58 -6.99 4.26 9.74
C ARG A 58 -5.79 3.80 10.56
N ARG A 59 -5.62 4.33 11.77
CA ARG A 59 -4.49 3.95 12.65
C ARG A 59 -4.51 2.48 13.01
N GLU A 60 -5.68 1.91 13.22
CA GLU A 60 -5.84 0.49 13.52
C GLU A 60 -5.40 -0.39 12.33
N LEU A 61 -5.89 -0.10 11.12
CA LEU A 61 -5.51 -0.83 9.90
C LEU A 61 -4.01 -0.75 9.64
N LEU A 62 -3.42 0.44 9.78
CA LEU A 62 -1.97 0.65 9.61
C LEU A 62 -1.16 -0.16 10.64
N ALA A 63 -1.57 -0.18 11.91
CA ALA A 63 -0.88 -0.95 12.94
C ALA A 63 -0.97 -2.46 12.68
N MET A 64 -2.11 -2.96 12.21
CA MET A 64 -2.24 -4.36 11.82
C MET A 64 -1.35 -4.72 10.63
N ALA A 65 -1.29 -3.86 9.61
CA ALA A 65 -0.45 -4.06 8.43
C ALA A 65 1.05 -3.96 8.77
N GLU A 66 1.46 -3.04 9.64
CA GLU A 66 2.84 -2.96 10.14
C GLU A 66 3.24 -4.25 10.85
N ALA A 67 2.37 -4.78 11.72
CA ALA A 67 2.63 -6.05 12.39
C ALA A 67 2.69 -7.24 11.42
N ASP A 68 1.83 -7.25 10.38
CA ASP A 68 1.88 -8.25 9.31
C ASP A 68 3.23 -8.22 8.56
N GLN A 69 3.68 -7.04 8.15
CA GLN A 69 4.95 -6.87 7.43
C GLN A 69 6.16 -7.18 8.32
N ALA A 70 6.10 -6.85 9.61
CA ALA A 70 7.14 -7.22 10.56
C ALA A 70 7.31 -8.75 10.66
N ASP A 71 6.22 -9.52 10.59
CA ASP A 71 6.26 -10.98 10.58
C ASP A 71 6.95 -11.53 9.33
N ARG A 72 6.71 -10.89 8.17
CA ARG A 72 7.35 -11.24 6.91
C ARG A 72 8.84 -10.89 6.91
N ALA A 73 9.19 -9.68 7.31
CA ALA A 73 10.58 -9.24 7.41
C ALA A 73 11.40 -10.10 8.38
N PHE A 74 10.81 -10.49 9.52
CA PHE A 74 11.46 -11.40 10.47
C PHE A 74 11.74 -12.76 9.84
N THR A 75 10.78 -13.31 9.11
CA THR A 75 10.91 -14.62 8.45
C THR A 75 11.93 -14.57 7.32
N GLU A 76 11.93 -13.51 6.53
CA GLU A 76 12.92 -13.28 5.47
C GLU A 76 14.34 -13.17 6.04
N ALA A 77 14.52 -12.41 7.13
CA ALA A 77 15.82 -12.23 7.78
C ALA A 77 16.43 -13.53 8.33
N LEU A 78 15.60 -14.53 8.66
CA LEU A 78 16.04 -15.84 9.14
C LEU A 78 16.60 -16.74 8.01
N GLY A 79 16.30 -16.45 6.74
CA GLY A 79 16.75 -17.25 5.59
C GLY A 79 16.33 -18.73 5.70
N ALA A 80 17.20 -19.65 5.25
CA ALA A 80 16.99 -21.11 5.38
C ALA A 80 17.23 -21.65 6.81
N GLY A 81 16.97 -20.84 7.84
CA GLY A 81 17.23 -21.11 9.26
C GLY A 81 16.22 -22.07 9.93
N PRO A 82 15.80 -21.83 11.19
CA PRO A 82 15.09 -22.78 12.07
C PRO A 82 13.87 -23.45 11.41
N PRO A 83 13.34 -24.59 11.94
CA PRO A 83 12.25 -25.34 11.29
C PRO A 83 11.08 -24.42 10.97
N LEU A 84 10.99 -24.10 9.67
CA LEU A 84 10.11 -23.08 9.10
C LEU A 84 8.65 -23.33 9.53
N ASP A 85 8.27 -24.60 9.66
CA ASP A 85 6.93 -25.04 10.05
C ASP A 85 6.38 -24.34 11.30
N SER A 86 7.19 -24.21 12.36
CA SER A 86 6.74 -23.58 13.62
C SER A 86 6.56 -22.06 13.50
N LEU A 87 7.36 -21.41 12.67
CA LEU A 87 7.28 -19.98 12.41
C LEU A 87 6.12 -19.69 11.45
N THR A 88 5.98 -20.49 10.40
CA THR A 88 4.87 -20.45 9.46
C THR A 88 3.52 -20.65 10.18
N GLN A 89 3.43 -21.59 11.12
CA GLN A 89 2.22 -21.77 11.93
C GLN A 89 1.91 -20.54 12.80
N GLN A 90 2.92 -19.93 13.41
CA GLN A 90 2.72 -18.69 14.19
C GLN A 90 2.31 -17.50 13.32
N MET A 91 2.85 -17.38 12.12
CA MET A 91 2.40 -16.38 11.15
C MET A 91 0.96 -16.63 10.74
N ALA A 92 0.61 -17.85 10.33
CA ALA A 92 -0.75 -18.21 9.93
C ALA A 92 -1.79 -17.97 11.05
N TYR A 93 -1.42 -18.24 12.30
CA TYR A 93 -2.26 -17.92 13.46
C TYR A 93 -2.50 -16.41 13.58
N ARG A 94 -1.45 -15.59 13.48
CA ARG A 94 -1.57 -14.13 13.56
C ARG A 94 -2.32 -13.54 12.35
N ASP A 95 -2.12 -14.11 11.16
CA ASP A 95 -2.86 -13.75 9.96
C ASP A 95 -4.36 -14.06 10.13
N SER A 96 -4.70 -15.17 10.81
CA SER A 96 -6.10 -15.49 11.14
C SER A 96 -6.72 -14.45 12.08
N LEU A 97 -6.01 -14.03 13.13
CA LEU A 97 -6.51 -12.98 14.04
C LEU A 97 -6.76 -11.65 13.32
N ARG A 98 -5.84 -11.25 12.42
CA ARG A 98 -6.00 -10.04 11.60
C ARG A 98 -7.16 -10.17 10.60
N THR A 99 -7.34 -11.37 10.04
CA THR A 99 -8.45 -11.71 9.15
C THR A 99 -9.79 -11.57 9.86
N ASP A 100 -9.90 -12.07 11.09
CA ASP A 100 -11.10 -11.92 11.90
C ASP A 100 -11.42 -10.45 12.17
N ARG A 101 -10.40 -9.67 12.54
CA ARG A 101 -10.59 -8.23 12.75
C ARG A 101 -10.98 -7.49 11.47
N LEU A 102 -10.35 -7.82 10.33
CA LEU A 102 -10.73 -7.24 9.04
C LEU A 102 -12.18 -7.57 8.67
N ARG A 103 -12.64 -8.78 8.95
CA ARG A 103 -14.03 -9.19 8.74
C ARG A 103 -15.00 -8.32 9.54
N GLU A 104 -14.68 -8.03 10.79
CA GLU A 104 -15.48 -7.12 11.63
C GLU A 104 -15.53 -5.71 11.03
N VAL A 105 -14.37 -5.16 10.65
CA VAL A 105 -14.27 -3.84 10.01
C VAL A 105 -15.15 -3.76 8.76
N VAL A 106 -15.07 -4.77 7.90
CA VAL A 106 -15.86 -4.81 6.65
C VAL A 106 -17.35 -4.99 6.95
N THR A 107 -17.70 -5.76 7.98
CA THR A 107 -19.10 -5.93 8.40
C THR A 107 -19.70 -4.62 8.92
N GLU A 108 -18.92 -3.83 9.66
CA GLU A 108 -19.39 -2.58 10.26
C GLU A 108 -19.41 -1.40 9.29
N HIS A 109 -18.39 -1.29 8.43
CA HIS A 109 -18.15 -0.10 7.61
C HIS A 109 -18.24 -0.34 6.10
N GLY A 110 -18.40 -1.59 5.66
CA GLY A 110 -18.11 -1.99 4.28
C GLY A 110 -16.61 -2.00 4.00
N TRP A 111 -16.23 -2.20 2.73
CA TRP A 111 -14.83 -2.19 2.34
C TRP A 111 -14.17 -0.83 2.67
N PRO A 112 -13.02 -0.79 3.39
CA PRO A 112 -12.34 0.46 3.72
C PRO A 112 -11.84 1.20 2.48
N THR A 113 -12.46 2.34 2.16
CA THR A 113 -12.08 3.19 1.02
C THR A 113 -11.14 4.32 1.43
N ALA A 114 -10.56 5.01 0.43
CA ALA A 114 -9.73 6.18 0.67
C ALA A 114 -10.48 7.31 1.41
N ALA A 115 -11.78 7.50 1.14
CA ALA A 115 -12.61 8.47 1.85
C ALA A 115 -12.83 8.12 3.34
N LEU A 116 -12.86 6.84 3.68
CA LEU A 116 -13.06 6.38 5.05
C LEU A 116 -11.76 6.44 5.85
N VAL A 117 -10.70 5.82 5.33
CA VAL A 117 -9.47 5.54 6.09
C VAL A 117 -8.21 6.13 5.46
N GLY A 118 -8.33 6.96 4.42
CA GLY A 118 -7.18 7.40 3.64
C GLY A 118 -6.67 6.29 2.71
N ARG A 119 -5.84 6.67 1.74
CA ARG A 119 -5.28 5.74 0.75
C ARG A 119 -4.39 4.68 1.39
N ASP A 120 -3.59 5.07 2.38
CA ASP A 120 -2.72 4.17 3.13
C ASP A 120 -3.52 3.18 3.99
N GLY A 121 -4.62 3.61 4.61
CA GLY A 121 -5.54 2.73 5.33
C GLY A 121 -6.24 1.73 4.40
N ALA A 122 -6.67 2.17 3.21
CA ALA A 122 -7.28 1.29 2.22
C ALA A 122 -6.27 0.24 1.70
N ASN A 123 -5.03 0.67 1.45
CA ASN A 123 -3.94 -0.24 1.08
C ASN A 123 -3.61 -1.22 2.21
N ALA A 124 -3.62 -0.78 3.47
CA ALA A 124 -3.44 -1.64 4.62
C ALA A 124 -4.53 -2.72 4.70
N ALA A 125 -5.80 -2.35 4.51
CA ALA A 125 -6.90 -3.32 4.45
C ALA A 125 -6.72 -4.35 3.31
N PHE A 126 -6.27 -3.89 2.13
CA PHE A 126 -5.97 -4.77 1.00
C PHE A 126 -4.82 -5.75 1.31
N LEU A 127 -3.72 -5.29 1.90
CA LEU A 127 -2.60 -6.14 2.31
C LEU A 127 -3.04 -7.22 3.31
N LEU A 128 -3.86 -6.85 4.29
CA LEU A 128 -4.40 -7.81 5.26
C LEU A 128 -5.29 -8.87 4.59
N LEU A 129 -6.12 -8.48 3.61
CA LEU A 129 -6.92 -9.43 2.85
C LEU A 129 -6.06 -10.38 2.00
N GLN A 130 -5.00 -9.85 1.35
CA GLN A 130 -4.07 -10.65 0.55
C GLN A 130 -3.43 -11.77 1.37
N HIS A 131 -3.12 -11.51 2.64
CA HIS A 131 -2.51 -12.47 3.55
C HIS A 131 -3.50 -13.28 4.38
N ALA A 132 -4.81 -13.06 4.21
CA ALA A 132 -5.82 -13.87 4.88
C ALA A 132 -5.68 -15.35 4.46
N PRO A 133 -5.67 -16.31 5.41
CA PRO A 133 -5.64 -17.74 5.08
C PRO A 133 -7.00 -18.26 4.58
N ASP A 134 -8.03 -17.42 4.63
CA ASP A 134 -9.41 -17.72 4.24
C ASP A 134 -9.67 -17.30 2.80
N GLY A 135 -9.42 -18.20 1.85
CA GLY A 135 -9.68 -17.97 0.42
C GLY A 135 -11.17 -17.76 0.08
N VAL A 136 -12.09 -18.24 0.93
CA VAL A 136 -13.53 -17.99 0.76
C VAL A 136 -13.83 -16.54 1.09
N LEU A 137 -13.29 -16.01 2.19
CA LEU A 137 -13.40 -14.58 2.50
C LEU A 137 -12.82 -13.71 1.40
N GLN A 138 -11.65 -14.06 0.85
CA GLN A 138 -11.06 -13.33 -0.28
C GLN A 138 -12.01 -13.25 -1.47
N ALA A 139 -12.61 -14.38 -1.86
CA ALA A 139 -13.58 -14.41 -2.96
C ALA A 139 -14.86 -13.62 -2.64
N LEU A 140 -15.34 -13.68 -1.40
CA LEU A 140 -16.53 -12.95 -0.96
C LEU A 140 -16.34 -11.44 -0.97
N LEU A 141 -15.15 -10.95 -0.62
CA LEU A 141 -14.85 -9.50 -0.55
C LEU A 141 -14.37 -8.90 -1.87
N LEU A 142 -14.07 -9.73 -2.87
CA LEU A 142 -13.58 -9.27 -4.17
C LEU A 142 -14.54 -8.29 -4.89
N PRO A 143 -15.87 -8.50 -4.92
CA PRO A 143 -16.80 -7.55 -5.51
C PRO A 143 -16.77 -6.17 -4.82
N ASP A 144 -16.68 -6.14 -3.49
CA ASP A 144 -16.62 -4.89 -2.72
C ASP A 144 -15.31 -4.15 -2.94
N LEU A 145 -14.19 -4.87 -3.02
CA LEU A 145 -12.87 -4.34 -3.39
C LEU A 145 -12.89 -3.72 -4.79
N ILE A 146 -13.46 -4.42 -5.78
CA ILE A 146 -13.57 -3.92 -7.17
C ILE A 146 -14.42 -2.65 -7.19
N ALA A 147 -15.59 -2.68 -6.55
CA ALA A 147 -16.48 -1.52 -6.50
C ALA A 147 -15.83 -0.34 -5.79
N ALA A 148 -15.01 -0.57 -4.75
CA ALA A 148 -14.23 0.47 -4.10
C ALA A 148 -13.17 1.07 -5.04
N TYR A 149 -12.42 0.23 -5.76
CA TYR A 149 -11.42 0.68 -6.73
C TYR A 149 -12.04 1.54 -7.85
N GLU A 150 -13.20 1.14 -8.37
CA GLU A 150 -13.91 1.88 -9.42
C GLU A 150 -14.42 3.26 -8.97
N ARG A 151 -14.60 3.48 -7.66
CA ARG A 151 -15.03 4.77 -7.10
C ARG A 151 -13.89 5.75 -6.83
N GLY A 152 -12.64 5.31 -6.92
CA GLY A 152 -11.45 6.08 -6.51
C GLY A 152 -11.28 6.20 -5.01
#